data_AF-A0A8S9U788-F1
#
_entry.id   AF-A0A8S9U788-F1
#
_cell.length_a   1.000
_cell.length_b   1.000
_cell.length_c   1.000
_cell.angle_alpha   90.00
_cell.angle_beta   90.00
_cell.angle_gamma   90.00
#
_symmetry.space_group_name_H-M   'P 1'
#
loop_
_entity.id
_entity.type
_entity.pdbx_description
1 polymer ?
#
loop_
_entity_poly.entity_id
_entity_poly.type
_entity_poly.pdbx_seq_one_letter_code
_entity_poly.pdbx_strand_id
1 'polypeptide(L)'
;MLDEKVDDLLTNPQFVAWTKYINHFNVKYPRKETSMVFPIAAHYGDDALFGVLEAAKKVESTKELASKLQAEQIKKLLSSNESPTYVFKAFNLDETGDTALDSPLFKTWLNYMKSFNDQNPRKKESMLTSIHRYYDQDNGVAKIVDEAMKNPRTETLAKELQAERL
;
A
#
# COMPACT_ATOMS: atom_id res chain seq x y z
N MET A 1 8.66 -5.59 -13.56
CA MET A 1 9.59 -4.57 -14.10
C MET A 1 8.88 -3.23 -13.90
N LEU A 2 9.38 -2.37 -13.01
CA LEU A 2 8.84 -1.01 -12.85
C LEU A 2 9.23 -0.23 -14.12
N ASP A 3 8.27 0.48 -14.71
CA ASP A 3 8.44 1.23 -15.97
C ASP A 3 9.54 2.31 -15.77
N GLU A 4 10.55 2.35 -16.65
CA GLU A 4 11.68 3.31 -16.61
C GLU A 4 11.21 4.76 -16.41
N LYS A 5 10.02 5.08 -16.93
CA LYS A 5 9.39 6.40 -16.81
C LYS A 5 9.08 6.84 -15.39
N VAL A 6 8.91 5.91 -14.46
CA VAL A 6 8.50 6.21 -13.08
C VAL A 6 9.73 6.40 -12.19
N ASP A 7 10.84 5.71 -12.46
CA ASP A 7 12.14 5.95 -11.80
C ASP A 7 12.72 7.34 -12.17
N ASP A 8 12.52 7.78 -13.40
CA ASP A 8 12.91 9.13 -13.86
C ASP A 8 12.06 10.25 -13.23
N LEU A 9 10.83 9.95 -12.79
CA LEU A 9 9.90 10.97 -12.28
C LEU A 9 10.42 11.65 -11.01
N LEU A 10 10.92 10.86 -10.06
CA LEU A 10 11.33 11.37 -8.74
C LEU A 10 12.68 12.09 -8.78
N THR A 11 13.48 11.86 -9.82
CA THR A 11 14.74 12.57 -10.07
C THR A 11 14.58 13.73 -11.05
N ASN A 12 13.44 13.82 -11.74
CA ASN A 12 13.13 14.93 -12.66
C ASN A 12 13.10 16.27 -11.90
N PRO A 13 13.98 17.24 -12.25
CA PRO A 13 14.06 18.52 -11.56
C PRO A 13 12.75 19.32 -11.59
N GLN A 14 11.93 19.19 -12.66
CA GLN A 14 10.64 19.87 -12.74
C GLN A 14 9.62 19.25 -11.78
N PHE A 15 9.63 17.92 -11.64
CA PHE A 15 8.79 17.24 -10.66
C PHE A 15 9.19 17.62 -9.23
N VAL A 16 10.49 17.66 -8.93
CA VAL A 16 11.00 18.12 -7.63
C VAL A 16 10.62 19.59 -7.37
N ALA A 17 10.68 20.46 -8.39
CA ALA A 17 10.25 21.85 -8.25
C ALA A 17 8.73 21.96 -8.00
N TRP A 18 7.93 21.16 -8.71
CA TRP A 18 6.48 21.10 -8.53
C TRP A 18 6.09 20.59 -7.13
N THR A 19 6.73 19.54 -6.61
CA THR A 19 6.45 19.05 -5.25
C THR A 19 6.79 20.09 -4.18
N LYS A 20 7.91 20.82 -4.34
CA LYS A 20 8.27 21.96 -3.48
C LYS A 20 7.22 23.07 -3.54
N TYR A 21 6.71 23.39 -4.73
CA TYR A 21 5.65 24.38 -4.91
C TYR A 21 4.36 23.97 -4.17
N ILE A 22 3.88 22.73 -4.37
CA ILE A 22 2.67 22.24 -3.71
C ILE A 22 2.84 22.24 -2.18
N ASN A 23 4.01 21.83 -1.68
CA ASN A 23 4.31 21.91 -0.25
C ASN A 23 4.23 23.34 0.29
N HIS A 24 4.85 24.31 -0.40
CA HIS A 24 4.78 25.71 0.00
C HIS A 24 3.34 26.26 -0.07
N PHE A 25 2.60 25.90 -1.11
CA PHE A 25 1.20 26.26 -1.29
C PHE A 25 0.33 25.74 -0.13
N ASN A 26 0.48 24.47 0.25
CA ASN A 26 -0.28 23.84 1.33
C ASN A 26 0.03 24.46 2.71
N VAL A 27 1.29 24.80 2.97
CA VAL A 27 1.69 25.52 4.20
C VAL A 27 1.05 26.91 4.24
N LYS A 28 1.05 27.63 3.11
CA LYS A 28 0.52 28.98 3.03
C LYS A 28 -1.02 29.03 3.04
N TYR A 29 -1.67 27.99 2.50
CA TYR A 29 -3.11 27.93 2.32
C TYR A 29 -3.70 26.60 2.86
N PRO A 30 -3.68 26.38 4.19
CA PRO A 30 -4.07 25.09 4.78
C PRO A 30 -5.54 24.71 4.50
N ARG A 31 -6.43 25.69 4.30
CA ARG A 31 -7.84 25.43 3.93
C ARG A 31 -8.04 25.07 2.45
N LYS A 32 -6.99 25.17 1.64
CA LYS A 32 -6.98 24.84 0.20
C LYS A 32 -5.94 23.77 -0.10
N GLU A 33 -5.53 23.01 0.91
CA GLU A 33 -4.52 21.96 0.77
C GLU A 33 -4.86 21.06 -0.43
N THR A 34 -3.87 20.83 -1.27
CA THR A 34 -3.97 19.97 -2.44
C THR A 34 -3.01 18.80 -2.31
N SER A 35 -3.45 17.61 -2.68
CA SER A 35 -2.60 16.42 -2.62
C SER A 35 -1.92 16.21 -3.97
N MET A 36 -0.61 15.94 -3.92
CA MET A 36 0.19 15.64 -5.10
C MET A 36 -0.17 14.26 -5.69
N VAL A 37 -0.70 13.36 -4.86
CA VAL A 37 -0.86 11.95 -5.22
C VAL A 37 -2.04 11.73 -6.16
N PHE A 38 -3.13 12.49 -6.04
CA PHE A 38 -4.31 12.33 -6.92
C PHE A 38 -3.95 12.39 -8.41
N PRO A 39 -3.30 13.46 -8.93
CA PRO A 39 -2.94 13.50 -10.34
C PRO A 39 -1.92 12.44 -10.74
N ILE A 40 -0.94 12.13 -9.88
CA ILE A 40 0.08 11.13 -10.18
C ILE A 40 -0.55 9.73 -10.29
N ALA A 41 -1.36 9.33 -9.31
CA ALA A 41 -2.05 8.05 -9.31
C ALA A 41 -3.06 7.94 -10.46
N ALA A 42 -3.72 9.05 -10.84
CA ALA A 42 -4.60 9.07 -12.01
C ALA A 42 -3.86 8.82 -13.33
N HIS A 43 -2.58 9.21 -13.42
CA HIS A 43 -1.76 9.00 -14.62
C HIS A 43 -1.05 7.64 -14.65
N TYR A 44 -0.54 7.17 -13.52
CA TYR A 44 0.32 5.98 -13.45
C TYR A 44 -0.35 4.74 -12.84
N GLY A 45 -1.45 4.90 -12.10
CA GLY A 45 -2.03 3.85 -11.26
C GLY A 45 -1.49 3.87 -9.84
N ASP A 46 -2.29 3.35 -8.89
CA ASP A 46 -1.90 3.30 -7.47
C ASP A 46 -0.76 2.28 -7.22
N ASP A 47 -0.79 1.13 -7.88
CA ASP A 47 0.22 0.06 -7.79
C ASP A 47 1.60 0.49 -8.30
N ALA A 48 1.65 1.07 -9.50
CA ALA A 48 2.89 1.58 -10.08
C ALA A 48 3.48 2.72 -9.23
N LEU A 49 2.64 3.65 -8.77
CA LEU A 49 3.07 4.73 -7.89
C LEU A 49 3.63 4.19 -6.56
N PHE A 50 2.94 3.24 -5.93
CA PHE A 50 3.40 2.66 -4.67
C PHE A 50 4.75 1.97 -4.83
N GLY A 51 4.92 1.18 -5.89
CA GLY A 51 6.16 0.47 -6.20
C GLY A 51 7.36 1.42 -6.38
N VAL A 52 7.19 2.53 -7.08
CA VAL A 52 8.27 3.51 -7.22
C VAL A 52 8.56 4.25 -5.93
N LEU A 53 7.55 4.59 -5.14
CA LEU A 53 7.79 5.20 -3.84
C LEU A 53 8.55 4.26 -2.89
N GLU A 54 8.27 2.95 -2.94
CA GLU A 54 9.05 1.93 -2.21
C GLU A 54 10.51 1.85 -2.70
N ALA A 55 10.74 1.94 -4.01
CA ALA A 55 12.10 1.98 -4.57
C ALA A 55 12.85 3.26 -4.12
N ALA A 56 12.22 4.42 -4.25
CA ALA A 56 12.82 5.70 -3.90
C ALA A 56 13.05 5.90 -2.39
N LYS A 57 12.31 5.19 -1.53
CA LYS A 57 12.60 5.14 -0.08
C LYS A 57 13.94 4.48 0.24
N LYS A 58 14.50 3.68 -0.66
CA LYS A 58 15.82 3.03 -0.50
C LYS A 58 16.99 3.95 -0.88
N VAL A 59 16.71 5.07 -1.53
CA VAL A 59 17.72 6.06 -1.93
C VAL A 59 17.64 7.26 -0.97
N GLU A 60 18.74 7.55 -0.26
CA GLU A 60 18.75 8.51 0.85
C GLU A 60 18.31 9.92 0.42
N SER A 61 18.67 10.37 -0.79
CA SER A 61 18.30 11.69 -1.30
C SER A 61 16.81 11.87 -1.61
N THR A 62 16.07 10.78 -1.84
CA THR A 62 14.64 10.80 -2.19
C THR A 62 13.74 10.26 -1.09
N LYS A 63 14.31 9.65 -0.05
CA LYS A 63 13.60 8.92 1.01
C LYS A 63 12.53 9.73 1.73
N GLU A 64 12.83 10.98 2.09
CA GLU A 64 11.88 11.84 2.81
C GLU A 64 10.65 12.16 1.95
N LEU A 65 10.88 12.61 0.71
CA LEU A 65 9.81 12.93 -0.23
C LEU A 65 8.98 11.69 -0.57
N ALA A 66 9.64 10.55 -0.84
CA ALA A 66 8.96 9.31 -1.16
C ALA A 66 8.10 8.79 0.00
N SER A 67 8.60 8.86 1.24
CA SER A 67 7.84 8.50 2.43
C SER A 67 6.61 9.39 2.63
N LYS A 68 6.75 10.70 2.38
CA LYS A 68 5.64 11.65 2.45
C LYS A 68 4.56 11.35 1.41
N LEU A 69 4.95 11.16 0.14
CA LEU A 69 4.03 10.84 -0.95
C LEU A 69 3.32 9.50 -0.72
N GLN A 70 4.01 8.51 -0.17
CA GLN A 70 3.38 7.23 0.15
C GLN A 70 2.35 7.37 1.28
N ALA A 71 2.65 8.15 2.31
CA ALA A 71 1.68 8.45 3.38
C ALA A 71 0.44 9.20 2.83
N GLU A 72 0.64 10.14 1.91
CA GLU A 72 -0.47 10.80 1.20
C GLU A 72 -1.26 9.82 0.33
N GLN A 73 -0.60 8.85 -0.31
CA GLN A 73 -1.25 7.83 -1.12
C GLN A 73 -2.18 6.93 -0.30
N ILE A 74 -1.70 6.45 0.86
CA ILE A 74 -2.51 5.65 1.78
C ILE A 74 -3.74 6.44 2.26
N LYS A 75 -3.57 7.73 2.57
CA LYS A 75 -4.68 8.62 2.92
C LYS A 75 -5.68 8.80 1.77
N LYS A 76 -5.19 8.98 0.54
CA LYS A 76 -6.03 9.07 -0.67
C LYS A 76 -6.85 7.80 -0.88
N LEU A 77 -6.24 6.63 -0.73
CA LEU A 77 -6.93 5.35 -0.89
C LEU A 77 -8.06 5.21 0.13
N LEU A 78 -7.78 5.57 1.39
CA LEU A 78 -8.76 5.51 2.47
C LEU A 78 -9.89 6.52 2.26
N SER A 79 -9.58 7.76 1.89
CA SER A 79 -10.60 8.80 1.65
C SER A 79 -11.42 8.56 0.39
N SER A 80 -10.87 7.85 -0.59
CA SER A 80 -11.59 7.39 -1.79
C SER A 80 -12.40 6.13 -1.53
N ASN A 81 -12.39 5.61 -0.30
CA ASN A 81 -13.09 4.41 0.12
C ASN A 81 -12.71 3.17 -0.69
N GLU A 82 -11.43 3.06 -1.05
CA GLU A 82 -10.91 1.91 -1.79
C GLU A 82 -10.91 0.66 -0.91
N SER A 83 -11.42 -0.45 -1.46
CA SER A 83 -11.51 -1.72 -0.73
C SER A 83 -10.13 -2.20 -0.24
N PRO A 84 -10.04 -2.81 0.96
CA PRO A 84 -8.82 -3.47 1.41
C PRO A 84 -8.26 -4.45 0.38
N THR A 85 -9.11 -5.19 -0.32
CA THR A 85 -8.69 -6.11 -1.38
C THR A 85 -8.09 -5.42 -2.61
N TYR A 86 -8.57 -4.23 -2.99
CA TYR A 86 -7.90 -3.42 -4.01
C TYR A 86 -6.53 -2.94 -3.50
N VAL A 87 -6.49 -2.40 -2.28
CA VAL A 87 -5.26 -1.85 -1.68
C VAL A 87 -4.20 -2.93 -1.44
N PHE A 88 -4.60 -4.16 -1.20
CA PHE A 88 -3.69 -5.30 -1.09
C PHE A 88 -2.82 -5.43 -2.36
N LYS A 89 -3.46 -5.38 -3.54
CA LYS A 89 -2.76 -5.36 -4.82
C LYS A 89 -2.03 -4.04 -5.08
N ALA A 90 -2.62 -2.90 -4.72
CA ALA A 90 -1.94 -1.61 -4.87
C ALA A 90 -0.61 -1.53 -4.08
N PHE A 91 -0.46 -2.33 -3.01
CA PHE A 91 0.79 -2.43 -2.26
C PHE A 91 1.72 -3.53 -2.80
N ASN A 92 1.37 -4.14 -3.94
CA ASN A 92 2.03 -5.29 -4.57
C ASN A 92 2.19 -6.49 -3.62
N LEU A 93 1.24 -6.69 -2.70
CA LEU A 93 1.30 -7.81 -1.75
C LEU A 93 0.95 -9.15 -2.38
N ASP A 94 0.29 -9.15 -3.55
CA ASP A 94 0.02 -10.34 -4.37
C ASP A 94 1.29 -10.94 -5.01
N GLU A 95 2.39 -10.19 -5.04
CA GLU A 95 3.68 -10.63 -5.59
C GLU A 95 4.70 -11.04 -4.51
N THR A 96 4.30 -11.05 -3.23
CA THR A 96 5.23 -11.32 -2.10
C THR A 96 5.39 -12.80 -1.75
N GLY A 97 4.62 -13.68 -2.40
CA GLY A 97 4.69 -15.13 -2.22
C GLY A 97 4.23 -15.60 -0.84
N ASP A 98 4.63 -16.81 -0.47
CA ASP A 98 4.13 -17.49 0.74
C ASP A 98 4.52 -16.77 2.06
N THR A 99 5.53 -15.89 2.03
CA THR A 99 6.00 -15.11 3.18
C THR A 99 5.29 -13.75 3.34
N ALA A 100 4.21 -13.50 2.61
CA ALA A 100 3.48 -12.22 2.60
C ALA A 100 3.22 -11.64 4.00
N LEU A 101 2.81 -12.49 4.95
CA LEU A 101 2.45 -12.08 6.33
C LEU A 101 3.63 -11.54 7.15
N ASP A 102 4.88 -11.88 6.82
CA ASP A 102 6.06 -11.36 7.52
C ASP A 102 6.48 -9.97 7.03
N SER A 103 5.93 -9.54 5.89
CA SER A 103 6.26 -8.25 5.27
C SER A 103 5.80 -7.07 6.13
N PRO A 104 6.65 -6.04 6.35
CA PRO A 104 6.22 -4.78 6.91
C PRO A 104 5.07 -4.13 6.12
N LEU A 105 5.01 -4.36 4.80
CA LEU A 105 3.91 -3.87 3.95
C LEU A 105 2.58 -4.52 4.30
N PHE A 106 2.58 -5.80 4.67
CA PHE A 106 1.37 -6.49 5.11
C PHE A 106 0.84 -5.89 6.41
N LYS A 107 1.71 -5.49 7.34
CA LYS A 107 1.29 -4.80 8.57
C LYS A 107 0.66 -3.43 8.28
N THR A 108 1.22 -2.68 7.35
CA THR A 108 0.65 -1.41 6.88
C THR A 108 -0.73 -1.62 6.26
N TRP A 109 -0.87 -2.62 5.40
CA TRP A 109 -2.14 -2.99 4.79
C TRP A 109 -3.18 -3.47 5.83
N LEU A 110 -2.78 -4.26 6.82
CA LEU A 110 -3.67 -4.71 7.89
C LEU A 110 -4.23 -3.53 8.70
N ASN A 111 -3.41 -2.51 8.98
CA ASN A 111 -3.87 -1.29 9.64
C ASN A 111 -4.81 -0.46 8.75
N TYR A 112 -4.55 -0.44 7.44
CA TYR A 112 -5.48 0.15 6.46
C TYR A 112 -6.84 -0.56 6.49
N MET A 113 -6.84 -1.90 6.42
CA MET A 113 -8.07 -2.70 6.45
C MET A 113 -8.88 -2.45 7.72
N LYS A 114 -8.23 -2.41 8.88
CA LYS A 114 -8.88 -2.07 10.15
C LYS A 114 -9.53 -0.69 10.10
N SER A 115 -8.80 0.32 9.63
CA SER A 115 -9.30 1.69 9.47
C SER A 115 -10.48 1.78 8.49
N PHE A 116 -10.41 1.04 7.38
CA PHE A 116 -11.51 0.95 6.42
C PHE A 116 -12.75 0.30 7.04
N ASN A 117 -12.57 -0.81 7.75
CA ASN A 117 -13.66 -1.55 8.39
C ASN A 117 -14.36 -0.76 9.51
N ASP A 118 -13.61 0.06 10.25
CA ASP A 118 -14.15 0.97 11.26
C ASP A 118 -15.01 2.07 10.62
N GLN A 119 -14.58 2.59 9.47
CA GLN A 119 -15.33 3.58 8.69
C GLN A 119 -16.51 2.97 7.92
N ASN A 120 -16.46 1.66 7.63
CA ASN A 120 -17.46 0.95 6.82
C ASN A 120 -18.05 -0.28 7.53
N PRO A 121 -18.83 -0.13 8.62
CA PRO A 121 -19.32 -1.27 9.39
C PRO A 121 -20.17 -2.28 8.61
N ARG A 122 -20.80 -1.85 7.50
CA ARG A 122 -21.66 -2.67 6.63
C ARG A 122 -20.93 -3.30 5.43
N LYS A 123 -19.67 -2.93 5.18
CA LYS A 123 -18.88 -3.39 4.04
C LYS A 123 -17.51 -3.89 4.46
N LYS A 124 -17.41 -4.45 5.67
CA LYS A 124 -16.13 -4.92 6.20
C LYS A 124 -15.55 -6.00 5.28
N GLU A 125 -14.25 -5.93 5.06
CA GLU A 125 -13.47 -6.99 4.40
C GLU A 125 -12.53 -7.65 5.40
N SER A 126 -12.12 -8.88 5.10
CA SER A 126 -11.28 -9.69 5.97
C SER A 126 -9.93 -10.01 5.32
N MET A 127 -8.97 -10.51 6.12
CA MET A 127 -7.66 -10.92 5.58
C MET A 127 -7.80 -12.04 4.56
N LEU A 128 -8.67 -13.01 4.85
CA LEU A 128 -8.97 -14.13 3.99
C LEU A 128 -9.49 -13.67 2.62
N THR A 129 -10.35 -12.65 2.57
CA THR A 129 -10.93 -12.19 1.30
C THR A 129 -9.83 -11.74 0.31
N SER A 130 -8.86 -10.96 0.79
CA SER A 130 -7.77 -10.46 -0.05
C SER A 130 -6.77 -11.56 -0.39
N ILE A 131 -6.38 -12.39 0.57
CA ILE A 131 -5.44 -13.50 0.33
C ILE A 131 -6.05 -14.51 -0.63
N HIS A 132 -7.30 -14.92 -0.41
CA HIS A 132 -8.00 -15.84 -1.32
C HIS A 132 -8.07 -15.26 -2.73
N ARG A 133 -8.40 -13.97 -2.91
CA ARG A 133 -8.48 -13.37 -4.26
C ARG A 133 -7.19 -13.49 -5.08
N TYR A 134 -6.02 -13.36 -4.45
CA TYR A 134 -4.75 -13.31 -5.18
C TYR A 134 -3.91 -14.58 -5.05
N TYR A 135 -4.18 -15.43 -4.07
CA TYR A 135 -3.44 -16.65 -3.77
C TYR A 135 -4.29 -17.93 -3.89
N ASP A 136 -5.45 -17.90 -4.56
CA ASP A 136 -6.30 -19.09 -4.62
C ASP A 136 -5.70 -20.27 -5.40
N GLN A 137 -4.72 -19.98 -6.27
CA GLN A 137 -4.08 -21.01 -7.07
C GLN A 137 -3.29 -21.98 -6.17
N ASP A 138 -3.42 -23.28 -6.43
CA ASP A 138 -2.65 -24.35 -5.79
C ASP A 138 -2.62 -24.34 -4.24
N ASN A 139 -3.79 -24.18 -3.60
CA ASN A 139 -3.94 -24.12 -2.15
C ASN A 139 -3.15 -22.96 -1.49
N GLY A 140 -2.96 -21.82 -2.18
CA GLY A 140 -2.08 -20.76 -1.69
C GLY A 140 -2.48 -20.16 -0.33
N VAL A 141 -3.78 -20.10 0.01
CA VAL A 141 -4.21 -19.72 1.38
C VAL A 141 -3.64 -20.68 2.43
N ALA A 142 -3.67 -21.99 2.19
CA ALA A 142 -3.13 -22.98 3.12
C ALA A 142 -1.61 -22.89 3.20
N LYS A 143 -0.91 -22.70 2.06
CA LYS A 143 0.54 -22.52 2.03
C LYS A 143 1.00 -21.29 2.82
N ILE A 144 0.31 -20.15 2.65
CA ILE A 144 0.59 -18.92 3.41
C ILE A 144 0.42 -19.17 4.91
N VAL A 145 -0.66 -19.86 5.30
CA VAL A 145 -0.89 -20.21 6.71
C VAL A 145 0.24 -21.10 7.24
N ASP A 146 0.58 -22.18 6.51
CA ASP A 146 1.61 -23.12 6.93
C ASP A 146 2.99 -22.46 7.05
N GLU A 147 3.33 -21.57 6.12
CA GLU A 147 4.58 -20.81 6.16
C GLU A 147 4.59 -19.80 7.32
N ALA A 148 3.49 -19.07 7.51
CA ALA A 148 3.35 -18.12 8.60
C ALA A 148 3.36 -18.77 9.99
N MET A 149 2.90 -20.02 10.13
CA MET A 149 2.97 -20.79 11.37
C MET A 149 4.40 -21.20 11.75
N LYS A 150 5.34 -21.29 10.80
CA LYS A 150 6.74 -21.63 11.08
C LYS A 150 7.53 -20.47 11.70
N ASN A 151 7.04 -19.23 11.55
CA ASN A 151 7.70 -18.02 12.05
C ASN A 151 6.91 -17.46 13.25
N PRO A 152 7.49 -17.40 14.47
CA PRO A 152 6.83 -16.88 15.66
C PRO A 152 6.30 -15.44 15.53
N ARG A 153 6.86 -14.63 14.62
CA ARG A 153 6.39 -13.25 14.37
C ARG A 153 5.07 -13.18 13.62
N THR A 154 4.70 -14.26 12.93
CA THR A 154 3.50 -14.34 12.08
C THR A 154 2.49 -15.38 12.60
N GLU A 155 2.84 -16.15 13.63
CA GLU A 155 1.98 -17.21 14.19
C GLU A 155 0.58 -16.69 14.59
N THR A 156 0.50 -15.53 15.24
CA THR A 156 -0.79 -14.92 15.61
C THR A 156 -1.64 -14.59 14.39
N LEU A 157 -1.05 -14.00 13.35
CA LEU A 157 -1.75 -13.66 12.10
C LEU A 157 -2.21 -14.93 11.36
N ALA A 158 -1.38 -15.99 11.38
CA ALA A 158 -1.75 -17.27 10.79
C ALA A 158 -2.96 -17.89 11.50
N LYS A 159 -3.02 -17.83 12.84
CA LYS A 159 -4.18 -18.30 13.62
C LYS A 159 -5.43 -17.48 13.34
N GLU A 160 -5.30 -16.15 13.22
CA GLU A 160 -6.43 -15.28 12.83
C GLU A 160 -6.95 -15.65 11.44
N LEU A 161 -6.05 -15.82 10.45
CA LEU A 161 -6.43 -16.22 9.09
C LEU A 161 -7.05 -17.63 9.04
N GLN A 162 -6.59 -18.57 9.87
CA GLN A 162 -7.23 -19.88 10.01
C GLN A 162 -8.65 -19.76 10.58
N ALA A 163 -8.85 -18.92 11.61
CA ALA A 163 -10.15 -18.73 12.22
C ALA A 163 -11.18 -18.11 11.25
N GLU A 164 -10.74 -17.26 10.31
CA GLU A 164 -11.61 -16.71 9.26
C GLU A 164 -12.11 -17.76 8.24
N ARG A 165 -11.51 -18.95 8.18
CA ARG A 165 -11.92 -20.04 7.27
C ARG A 165 -13.00 -20.97 7.83
N LEU A 166 -13.32 -20.85 9.12
CA LEU A 166 -14.26 -21.69 9.86
C LEU A 166 -15.69 -21.12 9.79
#